data_AF-A0A382QR97-F1
#
_entry.id   AF-A0A382QR97-F1
#
_cell.length_a   1.000
_cell.length_b   1.000
_cell.length_c   1.000
_cell.angle_alpha   90.00
_cell.angle_beta   90.00
_cell.angle_gamma   90.00
#
_symmetry.space_group_name_H-M   'P 1'
#
loop_
_entity.id
_entity.type
_entity.pdbx_description
1 polymer ?
#
loop_
_entity_poly.entity_id
_entity_poly.type
_entity_poly.pdbx_seq_one_letter_code
_entity_poly.pdbx_strand_id
1 'polypeptide(L)'
;RLRVESISFSSGVSEIRIVAKTGRPKLLQQGLFVNRPRRDFRQADRALARIRARYGDDTVVRAHLVEAHLPEACYTWELLDAVVPPSPVDVVCRPMVRRIHAASPQVSFQPCAESNGSLLRNGVAEQIDQVAGPYFVSGGWWHSLVHREYYFAQICAGDLLWIYYDRPRRQWRWQGQVE
;
A
#
# COMPACT_ATOMS: atom_id res chain seq x y z
N ARG A 1 -0.14 11.53 24.07
CA ARG A 1 0.13 12.90 24.56
C ARG A 1 -1.10 13.75 24.23
N LEU A 2 -1.85 14.18 25.24
CA LEU A 2 -2.96 15.11 25.07
C LEU A 2 -2.36 16.52 24.93
N ARG A 3 -2.62 17.21 23.81
CA ARG A 3 -2.13 18.57 23.56
C ARG A 3 -3.11 19.58 24.13
N VAL A 4 -3.22 19.63 25.46
CA VAL A 4 -4.08 20.62 26.14
C VAL A 4 -3.43 22.01 26.10
N GLU A 5 -2.09 22.06 26.03
CA GLU A 5 -1.27 23.28 25.97
C GLU A 5 -1.52 24.17 24.75
N SER A 6 -2.08 23.63 23.66
CA SER A 6 -2.36 24.39 22.44
C SER A 6 -3.81 24.89 22.36
N ILE A 7 -4.61 24.70 23.40
CA ILE A 7 -6.02 25.08 23.42
C ILE A 7 -6.15 26.41 24.18
N SER A 8 -6.48 27.46 23.44
CA SER A 8 -6.75 28.78 24.02
C SER A 8 -8.21 28.86 24.44
N PHE A 9 -8.47 29.21 25.69
CA PHE A 9 -9.83 29.41 26.20
C PHE A 9 -10.10 30.91 26.34
N SER A 10 -11.26 31.34 25.86
CA SER A 10 -11.70 32.74 25.95
C SER A 10 -12.19 33.13 27.35
N SER A 11 -12.29 32.17 28.28
CA SER A 11 -12.69 32.36 29.68
C SER A 11 -12.04 31.30 30.57
N GLY A 12 -12.20 31.44 31.89
CA GLY A 12 -11.64 30.51 32.86
C GLY A 12 -12.24 29.10 32.73
N VAL A 13 -11.39 28.09 32.66
CA VAL A 13 -11.81 26.68 32.60
C VAL A 13 -12.18 26.20 33.99
N SER A 14 -13.44 25.80 34.19
CA SER A 14 -13.96 25.33 35.49
C SER A 14 -13.88 23.81 35.67
N GLU A 15 -13.92 23.02 34.60
CA GLU A 15 -13.81 21.55 34.66
C GLU A 15 -13.12 21.02 33.39
N ILE A 16 -12.28 19.99 33.54
CA ILE A 16 -11.72 19.20 32.43
C ILE A 16 -12.04 17.73 32.70
N ARG A 17 -12.81 17.10 31.80
CA ARG A 17 -13.12 15.67 31.87
C ARG A 17 -12.33 14.89 30.83
N ILE A 18 -11.63 13.85 31.27
CA ILE A 18 -10.82 13.00 30.41
C ILE A 18 -11.38 11.57 30.47
N VAL A 19 -11.66 10.99 29.31
CA VAL A 19 -12.03 9.58 29.18
C VAL A 19 -10.92 8.87 28.41
N ALA A 20 -10.28 7.89 29.05
CA ALA A 20 -9.25 7.07 28.43
C ALA A 20 -9.76 5.64 28.21
N LYS A 21 -9.30 5.01 27.13
CA LYS A 21 -9.51 3.57 26.86
C LYS A 21 -8.15 2.87 26.87
N THR A 22 -8.09 1.71 27.50
CA THR A 22 -6.88 0.90 27.57
C THR A 22 -6.51 0.39 26.17
N GLY A 23 -5.24 0.58 25.77
CA GLY A 23 -4.69 0.05 24.52
C GLY A 23 -3.32 -0.58 24.78
N ARG A 24 -2.80 -1.36 23.82
CA ARG A 24 -1.47 -1.98 23.94
C ARG A 24 -0.39 -0.91 24.13
N PRO A 25 0.51 -1.03 25.13
CA PRO A 25 1.56 -0.06 25.35
C PRO A 25 2.53 -0.06 24.15
N LYS A 26 2.72 1.10 23.52
CA LYS A 26 3.87 1.32 22.64
C LYS A 26 5.07 1.62 23.53
N LEU A 27 6.00 0.69 23.64
CA LEU A 27 7.32 0.90 24.24
C LEU A 27 8.10 1.90 23.38
N LEU A 28 7.87 3.19 23.62
CA LEU A 28 8.66 4.27 23.03
C LEU A 28 9.49 4.87 24.17
N GLN A 29 10.81 4.65 24.13
CA GLN A 29 11.75 5.37 24.98
C GLN A 29 11.71 6.84 24.58
N GLN A 30 10.97 7.64 25.36
CA GLN A 30 10.96 9.09 25.22
C GLN A 30 12.05 9.64 26.12
N GLY A 31 13.23 9.92 25.55
CA GLY A 31 14.27 10.65 26.26
C GLY A 31 13.69 11.98 26.77
N LEU A 32 13.95 12.30 28.04
CA LEU A 32 13.64 13.61 28.60
C LEU A 32 14.40 14.69 27.78
N PHE A 33 13.65 15.62 27.18
CA PHE A 33 14.15 16.86 26.59
C PHE A 33 15.04 16.79 25.34
N VAL A 34 14.77 15.88 24.40
CA VAL A 34 15.32 16.03 23.03
C VAL A 34 14.20 16.44 22.08
N ASN A 35 14.13 17.73 21.75
CA ASN A 35 13.31 18.24 20.65
C ASN A 35 13.96 17.81 19.32
N ARG A 36 13.98 16.50 19.05
CA ARG A 36 14.34 15.98 17.73
C ARG A 36 13.16 16.23 16.82
N PRO A 37 13.32 16.99 15.72
CA PRO A 37 12.27 17.08 14.73
C PRO A 37 11.91 15.66 14.30
N ARG A 38 10.62 15.31 14.36
CA ARG A 38 10.13 13.96 14.03
C ARG A 38 10.53 13.51 12.62
N ARG A 39 10.88 14.47 11.75
CA ARG A 39 11.37 14.29 10.37
C ARG A 39 12.54 15.23 10.14
N ASP A 40 13.76 14.69 10.01
CA ASP A 40 14.97 15.44 9.63
C ASP A 40 15.36 15.06 8.19
N PHE A 41 15.03 15.92 7.23
CA PHE A 41 15.31 15.70 5.82
C PHE A 41 16.80 15.68 5.51
N ARG A 42 17.62 16.47 6.23
CA ARG A 42 19.08 16.45 6.05
C ARG A 42 19.68 15.12 6.50
N GLN A 43 19.13 14.51 7.53
CA GLN A 43 19.53 13.17 7.94
C GLN A 43 19.08 12.12 6.90
N ALA A 44 17.88 12.27 6.34
CA ALA A 44 17.37 11.39 5.30
C ALA A 44 18.24 11.46 4.02
N ASP A 45 18.57 12.65 3.53
CA ASP A 45 19.43 12.83 2.36
C ASP A 45 20.83 12.24 2.59
N ARG A 46 21.41 12.42 3.78
CA ARG A 46 22.67 11.78 4.15
C ARG A 46 22.59 10.25 4.14
N ALA A 47 21.46 9.68 4.57
CA ALA A 47 21.25 8.24 4.51
C ALA A 47 21.17 7.75 3.05
N LEU A 48 20.43 8.46 2.19
CA LEU A 48 20.35 8.13 0.76
C LEU A 48 21.72 8.26 0.06
N ALA A 49 22.50 9.29 0.39
CA ALA A 49 23.85 9.47 -0.16
C ALA A 49 24.77 8.28 0.19
N ARG A 50 24.64 7.69 1.39
CA ARG A 50 25.40 6.49 1.77
C ARG A 50 24.98 5.25 0.96
N ILE A 51 23.70 5.14 0.62
CA ILE A 51 23.19 4.06 -0.24
C ILE A 51 23.80 4.21 -1.64
N ARG A 52 23.76 5.42 -2.22
CA ARG A 52 24.38 5.72 -3.52
C ARG A 52 25.88 5.41 -3.52
N ALA A 53 26.61 5.90 -2.52
CA ALA A 53 28.05 5.67 -2.40
C ALA A 53 28.43 4.18 -2.28
N ARG A 54 27.53 3.32 -1.76
CA ARG A 54 27.79 1.88 -1.59
C ARG A 54 27.35 1.04 -2.79
N TYR A 55 26.24 1.40 -3.43
CA TYR A 55 25.57 0.56 -4.43
C TYR A 55 25.55 1.16 -5.84
N GLY A 56 26.03 2.39 -6.00
CA GLY A 56 26.03 3.14 -7.26
C GLY A 56 25.01 4.27 -7.24
N ASP A 57 25.29 5.32 -8.00
CA ASP A 57 24.50 6.56 -8.02
C ASP A 57 23.05 6.33 -8.47
N ASP A 58 22.82 5.34 -9.34
CA ASP A 58 21.51 5.01 -9.90
C ASP A 58 20.62 4.15 -8.98
N THR A 59 21.07 3.83 -7.76
CA THR A 59 20.35 2.91 -6.86
C THR A 59 19.11 3.53 -6.22
N VAL A 60 19.13 4.85 -5.99
CA VAL A 60 18.08 5.54 -5.24
C VAL A 60 17.09 6.18 -6.19
N VAL A 61 15.93 5.54 -6.33
CA VAL A 61 14.87 5.93 -7.27
C VAL A 61 13.53 6.15 -6.58
N ARG A 62 12.63 6.86 -7.25
CA ARG A 62 11.21 7.00 -6.90
C ARG A 62 10.33 6.52 -8.05
N ALA A 63 9.15 6.01 -7.74
CA ALA A 63 8.16 5.70 -8.76
C ALA A 63 7.52 7.00 -9.28
N HIS A 64 7.49 7.16 -10.59
CA HIS A 64 6.77 8.20 -11.30
C HIS A 64 5.64 7.57 -12.11
N LEU A 65 4.41 8.06 -11.95
CA LEU A 65 3.25 7.51 -12.66
C LEU A 65 3.30 7.87 -14.14
N VAL A 66 3.00 6.89 -14.99
CA VAL A 66 2.92 7.08 -16.44
C VAL A 66 1.61 6.51 -16.96
N GLU A 67 1.15 7.02 -18.09
CA GLU A 67 -0.07 6.54 -18.72
C GLU A 67 0.17 5.16 -19.35
N ALA A 68 -0.35 4.13 -18.69
CA ALA A 68 -0.36 2.78 -19.20
C ALA A 68 -1.58 2.03 -18.66
N HIS A 69 -1.98 0.97 -19.36
CA HIS A 69 -3.18 0.20 -19.04
C HIS A 69 -2.91 -1.01 -18.14
N LEU A 70 -1.65 -1.46 -18.02
CA LEU A 70 -1.27 -2.54 -17.11
C LEU A 70 -0.75 -1.97 -15.78
N PRO A 71 -1.16 -2.53 -14.63
CA PRO A 71 -0.74 -2.02 -13.32
C PRO A 71 0.79 -1.88 -13.16
N GLU A 72 1.55 -2.88 -13.62
CA GLU A 72 3.01 -2.88 -13.56
C GLU A 72 3.69 -1.93 -14.57
N ALA A 73 2.94 -1.46 -15.56
CA ALA A 73 3.41 -0.50 -16.56
C ALA A 73 2.99 0.94 -16.24
N CYS A 74 2.12 1.15 -15.24
CA CYS A 74 1.64 2.48 -14.82
C CYS A 74 2.69 3.33 -14.09
N TYR A 75 3.93 2.87 -13.99
CA TYR A 75 5.00 3.63 -13.36
C TYR A 75 6.36 3.34 -13.99
N THR A 76 7.23 4.35 -13.92
CA THR A 76 8.66 4.23 -14.19
C THR A 76 9.46 4.58 -12.94
N TRP A 77 10.74 4.25 -12.93
CA TRP A 77 11.67 4.64 -11.87
C TRP A 77 12.49 5.84 -12.31
N GLU A 78 12.39 6.93 -11.57
CA GLU A 78 13.21 8.13 -11.77
C GLU A 78 14.24 8.22 -10.65
N LEU A 79 15.43 8.73 -10.96
CA LEU A 79 16.42 9.06 -9.94
C LEU A 79 15.82 10.04 -8.94
N LEU A 80 15.98 9.71 -7.66
CA LEU A 80 15.56 10.58 -6.57
C LEU A 80 16.81 11.29 -6.07
N ASP A 81 16.94 12.60 -6.28
CA ASP A 81 18.11 13.37 -5.83
C ASP A 81 18.07 13.65 -4.32
N ALA A 82 16.94 14.20 -3.86
CA ALA A 82 16.72 14.63 -2.48
C ALA A 82 15.31 14.27 -2.01
N VAL A 83 15.14 14.09 -0.70
CA VAL A 83 13.84 13.79 -0.09
C VAL A 83 12.97 15.03 -0.12
N VAL A 84 11.85 14.95 -0.83
CA VAL A 84 10.85 16.02 -0.90
C VAL A 84 9.93 15.94 0.33
N PRO A 85 9.62 17.07 0.99
CA PRO A 85 8.64 17.08 2.07
C PRO A 85 7.27 16.66 1.53
N PRO A 86 6.52 15.82 2.28
CA PRO A 86 5.20 15.41 1.85
C PRO A 86 4.25 16.61 1.84
N SER A 87 3.43 16.72 0.80
CA SER A 87 2.29 17.63 0.76
C SER A 87 1.04 16.83 1.15
N PRO A 88 0.60 16.88 2.42
CA PRO A 88 -0.60 16.16 2.83
C PRO A 88 -1.82 16.78 2.15
N VAL A 89 -2.72 15.92 1.69
CA VAL A 89 -4.05 16.31 1.21
C VAL A 89 -5.05 15.92 2.27
N ASP A 90 -6.07 16.76 2.48
CA ASP A 90 -7.18 16.41 3.36
C ASP A 90 -7.98 15.27 2.74
N VAL A 91 -8.15 14.20 3.51
CA VAL A 91 -8.80 12.99 3.03
C VAL A 91 -10.07 12.76 3.85
N VAL A 92 -11.23 12.80 3.18
CA VAL A 92 -12.55 12.54 3.80
C VAL A 92 -12.70 11.07 4.17
N CYS A 93 -12.28 10.16 3.28
CA CYS A 93 -12.31 8.71 3.47
C CYS A 93 -10.92 8.14 3.23
N ARG A 94 -10.39 7.33 4.15
CA ARG A 94 -9.06 6.70 4.00
C ARG A 94 -8.96 6.05 2.62
N PRO A 95 -7.99 6.45 1.77
CA PRO A 95 -7.87 5.87 0.45
C PRO A 95 -7.32 4.45 0.59
N MET A 96 -7.86 3.56 -0.23
CA MET A 96 -7.35 2.20 -0.37
C MET A 96 -6.17 2.20 -1.35
N VAL A 97 -5.05 1.60 -0.95
CA VAL A 97 -3.79 1.57 -1.70
C VAL A 97 -3.58 0.19 -2.29
N ARG A 98 -3.34 0.12 -3.60
CA ARG A 98 -2.97 -1.12 -4.29
C ARG A 98 -1.47 -1.38 -4.08
N ARG A 99 -1.15 -2.49 -3.40
CA ARG A 99 0.22 -2.99 -3.23
C ARG A 99 0.49 -4.04 -4.30
N ILE A 100 1.32 -3.69 -5.28
CA ILE A 100 1.60 -4.55 -6.43
C ILE A 100 2.84 -5.40 -6.15
N HIS A 101 2.77 -6.69 -6.45
CA HIS A 101 3.94 -7.57 -6.43
C HIS A 101 4.83 -7.32 -7.64
N ALA A 102 6.14 -7.25 -7.40
CA ALA A 102 7.14 -7.14 -8.48
C ALA A 102 7.07 -8.34 -9.44
N ALA A 103 6.85 -9.54 -8.92
CA ALA A 103 6.52 -10.73 -9.68
C ALA A 103 5.17 -11.26 -9.19
N SER A 104 4.16 -11.33 -10.06
CA SER A 104 2.83 -11.83 -9.71
C SER A 104 2.90 -13.35 -9.49
N PRO A 105 2.84 -13.86 -8.24
CA PRO A 105 2.95 -15.28 -7.97
C PRO A 105 1.75 -16.02 -8.54
N GLN A 106 1.93 -17.30 -8.88
CA GLN A 106 0.81 -18.14 -9.29
C GLN A 106 -0.04 -18.49 -8.06
N VAL A 107 -1.35 -18.49 -8.24
CA VAL A 107 -2.33 -18.95 -7.24
C VAL A 107 -3.29 -19.92 -7.90
N SER A 108 -4.08 -20.65 -7.11
CA SER A 108 -5.24 -21.37 -7.63
C SER A 108 -6.48 -20.69 -7.09
N PHE A 109 -7.29 -20.13 -7.99
CA PHE A 109 -8.57 -19.53 -7.66
C PHE A 109 -9.64 -20.20 -8.51
N GLN A 110 -10.70 -20.66 -7.86
CA GLN A 110 -11.85 -21.23 -8.55
C GLN A 110 -13.08 -20.44 -8.11
N PRO A 111 -13.59 -19.52 -8.95
CA PRO A 111 -14.88 -18.89 -8.71
C PRO A 111 -15.92 -20.01 -8.66
N CYS A 112 -16.68 -20.09 -7.58
CA CYS A 112 -17.81 -21.00 -7.48
C CYS A 112 -19.09 -20.16 -7.67
N ALA A 113 -20.07 -20.67 -8.40
CA ALA A 113 -21.36 -19.98 -8.54
C ALA A 113 -22.25 -20.17 -7.31
N GLU A 114 -22.04 -21.26 -6.57
CA GLU A 114 -22.86 -21.70 -5.42
C GLU A 114 -22.24 -21.30 -4.07
N SER A 115 -20.98 -20.88 -4.06
CA SER A 115 -20.26 -20.37 -2.89
C SER A 115 -19.28 -19.29 -3.31
N ASN A 116 -18.69 -18.56 -2.37
CA ASN A 116 -17.73 -17.51 -2.69
C ASN A 116 -16.40 -18.02 -3.29
N GLY A 117 -16.21 -19.34 -3.40
CA GLY A 117 -15.00 -19.98 -3.91
C GLY A 117 -13.89 -20.11 -2.86
N SER A 118 -12.78 -20.71 -3.26
CA SER A 118 -11.57 -20.81 -2.43
C SER A 118 -10.34 -20.34 -3.21
N LEU A 119 -9.38 -19.80 -2.48
CA LEU A 119 -8.09 -19.37 -3.00
C LEU A 119 -6.98 -20.20 -2.33
N LEU A 120 -6.14 -20.86 -3.13
CA LEU A 120 -4.90 -21.45 -2.65
C LEU A 120 -3.74 -20.50 -2.96
N ARG A 121 -3.13 -19.96 -1.90
CA ARG A 121 -1.99 -19.03 -1.98
C ARG A 121 -0.90 -19.48 -1.01
N ASN A 122 0.33 -19.60 -1.50
CA ASN A 122 1.47 -20.06 -0.71
C ASN A 122 1.22 -21.40 0.04
N GLY A 123 0.42 -22.30 -0.55
CA GLY A 123 0.05 -23.58 0.06
C GLY A 123 -1.05 -23.51 1.13
N VAL A 124 -1.59 -22.33 1.42
CA VAL A 124 -2.69 -22.12 2.39
C VAL A 124 -3.99 -21.91 1.63
N ALA A 125 -5.01 -22.68 1.97
CA ALA A 125 -6.36 -22.51 1.44
C ALA A 125 -7.09 -21.43 2.25
N GLU A 126 -7.49 -20.36 1.58
CA GLU A 126 -8.21 -19.23 2.13
C GLU A 126 -9.65 -19.24 1.61
N GLN A 127 -10.61 -19.12 2.54
CA GLN A 127 -12.02 -19.01 2.19
C GLN A 127 -12.32 -17.57 1.78
N ILE A 128 -13.09 -17.45 0.70
CA ILE A 128 -13.47 -16.16 0.16
C ILE A 128 -14.82 -15.76 0.73
N ASP A 129 -14.99 -14.48 1.05
CA ASP A 129 -16.25 -13.89 1.49
C ASP A 129 -16.97 -13.20 0.33
N GLN A 130 -16.24 -12.45 -0.50
CA GLN A 130 -16.82 -11.72 -1.63
C GLN A 130 -15.84 -11.66 -2.79
N VAL A 131 -16.38 -11.66 -4.01
CA VAL A 131 -15.61 -11.49 -5.24
C VAL A 131 -16.26 -10.42 -6.10
N ALA A 132 -15.47 -9.44 -6.55
CA ALA A 132 -15.87 -8.46 -7.56
C ALA A 132 -15.05 -8.65 -8.84
N GLY A 133 -15.72 -8.63 -10.00
CA GLY A 133 -15.14 -8.84 -11.32
C GLY A 133 -15.99 -9.79 -12.18
N PRO A 134 -15.51 -10.21 -13.36
CA PRO A 134 -14.22 -9.85 -13.95
C PRO A 134 -14.15 -8.42 -14.48
N TYR A 135 -13.00 -7.77 -14.29
CA TYR A 135 -12.61 -6.54 -14.97
C TYR A 135 -11.58 -6.86 -16.05
N PHE A 136 -11.89 -6.57 -17.31
CA PHE A 136 -11.07 -6.98 -18.44
C PHE A 136 -10.01 -5.95 -18.79
N VAL A 137 -8.79 -6.42 -19.01
CA VAL A 137 -7.72 -5.66 -19.67
C VAL A 137 -7.22 -6.49 -20.85
N SER A 138 -7.48 -5.99 -22.06
CA SER A 138 -7.06 -6.62 -23.31
C SER A 138 -6.28 -5.61 -24.16
N GLY A 139 -5.15 -6.02 -24.72
CA GLY A 139 -4.26 -5.14 -25.47
C GLY A 139 -3.03 -5.85 -26.03
N GLY A 140 -2.08 -5.07 -26.55
CA GLY A 140 -0.81 -5.59 -27.04
C GLY A 140 -0.90 -6.48 -28.29
N TRP A 141 -2.02 -6.43 -29.04
CA TRP A 141 -2.27 -7.29 -30.19
C TRP A 141 -1.24 -7.16 -31.32
N TRP A 142 -0.45 -6.08 -31.36
CA TRP A 142 0.62 -5.87 -32.33
C TRP A 142 2.01 -6.36 -31.88
N HIS A 143 2.19 -6.80 -30.63
CA HIS A 143 3.51 -7.22 -30.12
C HIS A 143 3.44 -8.44 -29.21
N SER A 144 2.66 -8.35 -28.13
CA SER A 144 2.42 -9.45 -27.19
C SER A 144 1.00 -9.34 -26.69
N LEU A 145 0.15 -10.30 -27.09
CA LEU A 145 -1.26 -10.30 -26.69
C LEU A 145 -1.36 -10.37 -25.17
N VAL A 146 -1.95 -9.33 -24.58
CA VAL A 146 -2.32 -9.30 -23.17
C VAL A 146 -3.82 -9.41 -23.09
N HIS A 147 -4.32 -10.39 -22.32
CA HIS A 147 -5.72 -10.53 -21.99
C HIS A 147 -5.82 -11.04 -20.57
N ARG A 148 -6.16 -10.14 -19.64
CA ARG A 148 -6.25 -10.40 -18.21
C ARG A 148 -7.65 -10.10 -17.70
N GLU A 149 -8.14 -11.01 -16.87
CA GLU A 149 -9.43 -10.87 -16.18
C GLU A 149 -9.14 -10.65 -14.71
N TYR A 150 -9.27 -9.41 -14.25
CA TYR A 150 -8.97 -9.03 -12.88
C TYR A 150 -10.17 -9.23 -11.96
N TYR A 151 -9.89 -9.65 -10.73
CA TYR A 151 -10.86 -9.83 -9.66
C TYR A 151 -10.32 -9.23 -8.36
N PHE A 152 -11.24 -8.69 -7.57
CA PHE A 152 -10.99 -8.35 -6.16
C PHE A 152 -11.68 -9.40 -5.30
N ALA A 153 -10.89 -10.21 -4.59
CA ALA A 153 -11.38 -11.26 -3.71
C ALA A 153 -11.14 -10.85 -2.25
N GLN A 154 -12.22 -10.64 -1.50
CA GLN A 154 -12.15 -10.43 -0.06
C GLN A 154 -12.15 -11.79 0.63
N ILE A 155 -11.09 -12.10 1.39
CA ILE A 155 -11.05 -13.34 2.19
C ILE A 155 -11.74 -13.13 3.53
N CYS A 156 -12.19 -14.21 4.17
CA CYS A 156 -12.86 -14.13 5.48
C CYS A 156 -12.00 -13.49 6.59
N ALA A 157 -10.67 -13.49 6.44
CA ALA A 157 -9.76 -12.79 7.35
C ALA A 157 -9.82 -11.25 7.22
N GLY A 158 -10.46 -10.73 6.17
CA GLY A 158 -10.66 -9.30 5.92
C GLY A 158 -9.75 -8.70 4.85
N ASP A 159 -8.73 -9.42 4.38
CA ASP A 159 -7.83 -8.92 3.34
C ASP A 159 -8.51 -8.86 1.97
N LEU A 160 -8.26 -7.78 1.22
CA LEU A 160 -8.75 -7.61 -0.15
C LEU A 160 -7.64 -7.92 -1.15
N LEU A 161 -7.72 -9.09 -1.77
CA LEU A 161 -6.73 -9.59 -2.72
C LEU A 161 -7.08 -9.16 -4.15
N TRP A 162 -6.06 -8.77 -4.90
CA TRP A 162 -6.15 -8.43 -6.30
C TRP A 162 -5.50 -9.54 -7.13
N ILE A 163 -6.33 -10.33 -7.81
CA ILE A 163 -5.92 -11.50 -8.59
C ILE A 163 -6.37 -11.34 -10.04
N TYR A 164 -5.74 -12.06 -10.95
CA TYR A 164 -6.19 -12.11 -12.34
C TYR A 164 -5.98 -13.46 -12.99
N TYR A 165 -6.83 -13.76 -13.97
CA TYR A 165 -6.61 -14.85 -14.90
C TYR A 165 -5.90 -14.34 -16.14
N ASP A 166 -4.71 -14.87 -16.42
CA ASP A 166 -3.97 -14.62 -17.66
C ASP A 166 -4.49 -15.59 -18.73
N ARG A 167 -5.29 -15.10 -19.67
CA ARG A 167 -5.93 -15.92 -20.72
C ARG A 167 -4.89 -16.62 -21.62
N PRO A 168 -3.89 -15.93 -22.20
CA PRO A 168 -2.84 -16.57 -22.98
C PRO A 168 -2.08 -17.66 -22.23
N ARG A 169 -1.77 -17.43 -20.95
CA ARG A 169 -1.01 -18.39 -20.14
C ARG A 169 -1.87 -19.39 -19.36
N ARG A 170 -3.20 -19.26 -19.42
CA ARG A 170 -4.20 -20.11 -18.75
C ARG A 170 -3.91 -20.35 -17.27
N GLN A 171 -3.58 -19.28 -16.55
CA GLN A 171 -3.12 -19.37 -15.17
C GLN A 171 -3.67 -18.22 -14.33
N TRP A 172 -3.93 -18.51 -13.06
CA TRP A 172 -4.28 -17.50 -12.07
C TRP A 172 -3.02 -16.92 -11.44
N ARG A 173 -3.02 -15.61 -11.29
CA ARG A 173 -1.90 -14.83 -10.78
C ARG A 173 -2.38 -13.88 -9.71
N TRP A 174 -1.56 -13.69 -8.69
CA TRP A 174 -1.78 -12.73 -7.63
C TRP A 174 -1.03 -11.44 -7.94
N GLN A 175 -1.76 -10.40 -8.34
CA GLN A 175 -1.18 -9.09 -8.65
C GLN A 175 -0.75 -8.38 -7.37
N GLY A 176 -1.53 -8.50 -6.29
CA GLY A 176 -1.32 -7.69 -5.10
C GLY A 176 -2.45 -7.71 -4.09
N GLN A 177 -2.44 -6.75 -3.16
CA GLN A 177 -3.49 -6.54 -2.18
C GLN A 177 -3.92 -5.07 -2.15
N VAL A 178 -5.06 -4.79 -1.52
CA VAL A 178 -5.61 -3.45 -1.37
C VAL A 178 -5.86 -3.15 0.12
N GLU A 179 -5.28 -2.07 0.66
CA GLU A 179 -5.28 -1.73 2.11
C GLU A 179 -5.40 -0.24 2.46
#